data_AF-A0A1W1I0D5-F1
#
_entry.id   AF-A0A1W1I0D5-F1
#
_cell.length_a   1.000
_cell.length_b   1.000
_cell.length_c   1.000
_cell.angle_alpha   90.00
_cell.angle_beta   90.00
_cell.angle_gamma   90.00
#
_symmetry.space_group_name_H-M   'P 1'
#
loop_
_entity.id
_entity.type
_entity.pdbx_description
1 polymer ?
#
loop_
_entity_poly.entity_id
_entity_poly.type
_entity_poly.pdbx_seq_one_letter_code
_entity_poly.pdbx_strand_id
1 'polypeptide(L)'
;MRSAAIAMGSKAAVTPSELSWRFIRWGLGLFITGFLTGFVPILHYMAGAQTGNVGADFLENVTLWWGCPAILAELTLKTGGLGMIAIGLVYLAITRQGESMTISSHESTAPMLCAYGLIATLVSAAAGFVICNYFWPNFYFQPVQAGKNAWLAAQGLSIVVYVIGLCYAFAGIRRAARPL
;
A
#
# COMPACT_ATOMS: atom_id res chain seq x y z
N MET A 1 -1.84 -46.80 22.54
CA MET A 1 -2.17 -45.57 21.78
C MET A 1 -0.89 -44.76 21.61
N ARG A 2 -0.36 -44.61 20.39
CA ARG A 2 0.82 -43.78 20.12
C ARG A 2 0.38 -42.32 20.05
N SER A 3 0.88 -41.51 20.98
CA SER A 3 0.67 -40.07 20.97
C SER A 3 1.39 -39.47 19.77
N ALA A 4 0.65 -38.99 18.78
CA ALA A 4 1.19 -38.27 17.64
C ALA A 4 1.49 -36.84 18.08
N ALA A 5 2.74 -36.57 18.43
CA ALA A 5 3.22 -35.20 18.58
C ALA A 5 3.19 -34.54 17.20
N ILE A 6 2.22 -33.65 16.99
CA ILE A 6 2.21 -32.73 15.85
C ILE A 6 3.42 -31.81 16.05
N ALA A 7 4.51 -32.10 15.34
CA ALA A 7 5.61 -31.17 15.20
C ALA A 7 5.07 -29.92 14.50
N MET A 8 4.66 -28.92 15.29
CA MET A 8 4.58 -27.55 14.81
C MET A 8 5.98 -27.19 14.35
N GLY A 9 6.20 -27.29 13.03
CA GLY A 9 7.47 -26.96 12.41
C GLY A 9 7.91 -25.59 12.88
N SER A 10 9.02 -25.56 13.62
CA SER A 10 9.74 -24.33 13.97
C SER A 10 10.00 -23.59 12.67
N LYS A 11 9.21 -22.55 12.37
CA LYS A 11 9.51 -21.63 11.27
C LYS A 11 10.93 -21.14 11.51
N ALA A 12 11.83 -21.38 10.55
CA ALA A 12 13.19 -20.88 10.62
C ALA A 12 13.15 -19.37 10.93
N ALA A 13 14.00 -18.93 11.85
CA ALA A 13 14.08 -17.53 12.24
C ALA A 13 14.43 -16.69 11.00
N VAL A 14 13.65 -15.64 10.72
CA VAL A 14 13.90 -14.74 9.60
C VAL A 14 15.18 -13.97 9.89
N THR A 15 16.13 -14.01 8.97
CA THR A 15 17.39 -13.26 9.14
C THR A 15 17.19 -11.77 8.87
N PRO A 16 18.03 -10.89 9.45
CA PRO A 16 18.03 -9.45 9.14
C PRO A 16 18.14 -9.13 7.65
N SER A 17 18.99 -9.86 6.92
CA SER A 17 19.18 -9.72 5.47
C SER A 17 17.95 -10.16 4.68
N GLU A 18 17.29 -11.23 5.09
CA GLU A 18 16.02 -11.64 4.48
C GLU A 18 14.91 -10.62 4.71
N LEU A 19 14.79 -10.09 5.93
CA LEU A 19 13.77 -9.10 6.27
C LEU A 19 13.96 -7.82 5.44
N SER A 20 15.18 -7.28 5.41
CA SER A 20 15.52 -6.10 4.62
C SER A 20 15.22 -6.29 3.13
N TRP A 21 15.57 -7.45 2.56
CA TRP A 21 15.32 -7.71 1.14
C TRP A 21 13.85 -7.94 0.80
N ARG A 22 13.04 -8.45 1.74
CA ARG A 22 11.58 -8.52 1.57
C ARG A 22 10.98 -7.11 1.44
N PHE A 23 11.39 -6.18 2.29
CA PHE A 23 10.95 -4.78 2.20
C PHE A 23 11.33 -4.14 0.87
N ILE A 24 12.58 -4.31 0.44
CA ILE A 24 13.06 -3.69 -0.81
C ILE A 24 12.37 -4.28 -2.03
N ARG A 25 12.22 -5.61 -2.11
CA ARG A 25 11.56 -6.27 -3.25
C ARG A 25 10.09 -5.86 -3.38
N TRP A 26 9.34 -5.91 -2.27
CA TRP A 26 7.95 -5.46 -2.27
C TRP A 26 7.84 -3.98 -2.58
N GLY A 27 8.66 -3.15 -1.92
CA GLY A 27 8.68 -1.71 -2.12
C GLY A 27 8.97 -1.31 -3.56
N LEU A 28 9.97 -1.94 -4.20
CA LEU A 28 10.29 -1.69 -5.61
C LEU A 28 9.17 -2.13 -6.55
N GLY A 29 8.61 -3.33 -6.34
CA GLY A 29 7.50 -3.82 -7.14
C GLY A 29 6.31 -2.86 -7.09
N LEU A 30 5.89 -2.49 -5.88
CA LEU A 30 4.74 -1.61 -5.66
C LEU A 30 5.00 -0.17 -6.13
N PHE A 31 6.22 0.33 -6.01
CA PHE A 31 6.63 1.62 -6.55
C PHE A 31 6.48 1.67 -8.07
N ILE A 32 6.96 0.65 -8.78
CA ILE A 32 6.80 0.51 -10.23
C ILE A 32 5.32 0.38 -10.59
N THR A 33 4.56 -0.45 -9.87
CA THR A 33 3.11 -0.56 -10.06
C THR A 33 2.40 0.79 -9.88
N GLY A 34 2.85 1.63 -8.94
CA GLY A 34 2.36 2.99 -8.76
C GLY A 34 2.52 3.85 -10.01
N PHE A 35 3.67 3.80 -10.70
CA PHE A 35 3.85 4.51 -11.98
C PHE A 35 2.90 4.01 -13.06
N LEU A 36 2.71 2.69 -13.17
CA LEU A 36 1.78 2.13 -14.13
C LEU A 36 0.33 2.55 -13.82
N THR A 37 -0.03 2.60 -12.54
CA THR A 37 -1.36 3.05 -12.08
C THR A 37 -1.61 4.52 -12.44
N GLY A 38 -0.56 5.35 -12.47
CA GLY A 38 -0.65 6.76 -12.87
C GLY A 38 -1.13 7.02 -14.29
N PHE A 39 -1.05 6.03 -15.18
CA PHE A 39 -1.64 6.16 -16.51
C PHE A 39 -3.17 6.11 -16.50
N VAL A 40 -3.79 5.51 -15.47
CA VAL A 40 -5.25 5.43 -15.35
C VAL A 40 -5.91 6.81 -15.30
N PRO A 41 -5.54 7.73 -14.38
CA PRO A 41 -6.12 9.07 -14.35
C PRO A 41 -5.81 9.86 -15.62
N ILE A 42 -4.63 9.72 -16.21
CA ILE A 42 -4.28 10.37 -17.49
C ILE A 42 -5.26 9.93 -18.59
N LEU A 43 -5.41 8.62 -18.78
CA LEU A 43 -6.34 8.06 -19.78
C LEU A 43 -7.78 8.48 -19.49
N HIS A 44 -8.17 8.51 -18.21
CA HIS A 44 -9.49 8.97 -17.79
C HIS A 44 -9.77 10.42 -18.22
N TYR A 45 -8.84 11.35 -17.94
CA TYR A 45 -9.01 12.74 -18.34
C TYR A 45 -8.94 12.94 -19.85
N MET A 46 -8.05 12.21 -20.54
CA MET A 46 -7.98 12.23 -22.01
C MET A 46 -9.29 11.76 -22.65
N ALA A 47 -9.84 10.63 -22.18
CA ALA A 47 -11.11 10.10 -22.68
C ALA A 47 -12.27 11.06 -22.38
N GLY A 48 -12.31 11.62 -21.16
CA GLY A 48 -13.31 12.63 -20.79
C GLY A 48 -13.27 13.87 -21.68
N ALA A 49 -12.08 14.38 -21.98
CA ALA A 49 -11.89 15.53 -22.87
C ALA A 49 -12.25 15.24 -24.34
N GLN A 50 -12.03 14.01 -24.81
CA GLN A 50 -12.33 13.59 -26.19
C GLN A 50 -13.81 13.27 -26.42
N THR A 51 -14.48 12.71 -25.41
CA THR A 51 -15.85 12.19 -25.53
C THR A 51 -16.92 13.09 -24.91
N GLY A 52 -16.55 13.98 -24.00
CA GLY A 52 -17.47 14.82 -23.24
C GLY A 52 -17.44 16.29 -23.64
N ASN A 53 -18.57 16.98 -23.41
CA ASN A 53 -18.58 18.43 -23.29
C ASN A 53 -17.73 18.81 -22.07
N VAL A 54 -16.60 19.50 -22.28
CA VAL A 54 -15.75 20.07 -21.21
C VAL A 54 -16.51 21.23 -20.56
N GLY A 55 -17.57 20.90 -19.81
CA GLY A 55 -18.43 21.84 -19.10
C GLY A 55 -17.99 22.07 -17.67
N ALA A 56 -18.70 22.96 -16.97
CA ALA A 56 -18.40 23.34 -15.58
C ALA A 56 -18.31 22.12 -14.64
N ASP A 57 -19.19 21.13 -14.79
CA ASP A 57 -19.23 19.92 -13.95
C ASP A 57 -17.99 19.01 -14.12
N PHE A 58 -17.43 18.94 -15.34
CA PHE A 58 -16.18 18.22 -15.58
C PHE A 58 -15.01 18.97 -14.94
N LEU A 59 -14.96 20.29 -15.07
CA LEU A 59 -13.93 21.12 -14.46
C LEU A 59 -13.96 21.08 -12.92
N GLU A 60 -15.15 21.05 -12.32
CA GLU A 60 -15.33 20.87 -10.88
C GLU A 60 -14.75 19.51 -10.42
N ASN A 61 -15.02 18.44 -11.16
CA ASN A 61 -14.41 17.13 -10.90
C ASN A 61 -12.88 17.10 -11.12
N VAL A 62 -12.33 17.88 -12.06
CA VAL A 62 -10.87 18.03 -12.25
C VAL A 62 -10.23 18.74 -11.05
N THR A 63 -10.87 19.77 -10.49
CA THR A 63 -10.36 20.42 -9.27
C THR A 63 -10.42 19.52 -8.03
N LEU A 64 -11.28 18.49 -8.07
CA LEU A 64 -11.32 17.37 -7.12
C LEU A 64 -10.28 16.29 -7.46
N TRP A 65 -9.07 16.64 -7.92
CA TRP A 65 -7.99 15.69 -8.20
C TRP A 65 -7.72 14.69 -7.07
N TRP A 66 -7.95 15.10 -5.81
CA TRP A 66 -7.89 14.24 -4.62
C TRP A 66 -9.06 13.25 -4.47
N GLY A 67 -10.18 13.53 -5.12
CA GLY A 67 -11.36 12.68 -5.17
C GLY A 67 -11.28 11.57 -6.23
N CYS A 68 -10.24 11.55 -7.07
CA CYS A 68 -9.96 10.43 -7.97
C CYS A 68 -9.24 9.32 -7.19
N PRO A 69 -9.88 8.19 -6.90
CA PRO A 69 -9.26 7.20 -6.02
C PRO A 69 -8.18 6.38 -6.73
N ALA A 70 -8.04 6.51 -8.06
CA ALA A 70 -6.87 6.04 -8.79
C ALA A 70 -5.63 6.92 -8.53
N ILE A 71 -5.80 8.24 -8.35
CA ILE A 71 -4.73 9.15 -7.90
C ILE A 71 -4.30 8.82 -6.48
N LEU A 72 -5.26 8.61 -5.56
CA LEU A 72 -4.93 8.22 -4.20
C LEU A 72 -4.15 6.89 -4.18
N ALA A 73 -4.58 5.89 -4.95
CA ALA A 73 -3.88 4.63 -5.06
C ALA A 73 -2.48 4.75 -5.66
N GLU A 74 -2.29 5.49 -6.77
CA GLU A 74 -0.97 5.64 -7.38
C GLU A 74 0.01 6.38 -6.47
N LEU A 75 -0.44 7.45 -5.79
CA LEU A 75 0.37 8.18 -4.82
C LEU A 75 0.74 7.29 -3.62
N THR A 76 -0.23 6.55 -3.09
CA THR A 76 -0.02 5.63 -1.95
C THR A 76 0.95 4.51 -2.32
N LEU A 77 0.82 3.91 -3.50
CA LEU A 77 1.75 2.89 -3.99
C LEU A 77 3.18 3.43 -4.13
N LYS A 78 3.35 4.62 -4.72
CA LYS A 78 4.67 5.22 -4.93
C LYS A 78 5.32 5.59 -3.60
N THR A 79 4.63 6.39 -2.79
CA THR A 79 5.14 6.86 -1.49
C THR A 79 5.32 5.70 -0.51
N GLY A 80 4.35 4.80 -0.46
CA GLY A 80 4.38 3.63 0.39
C GLY A 80 5.50 2.65 0.01
N GLY A 81 5.67 2.41 -1.29
CA GLY A 81 6.74 1.60 -1.85
C GLY A 81 8.13 2.18 -1.57
N LEU A 82 8.32 3.50 -1.74
CA LEU A 82 9.55 4.19 -1.34
C LEU A 82 9.81 4.06 0.17
N GLY A 83 8.78 4.20 1.01
CA GLY A 83 8.89 3.99 2.45
C GLY A 83 9.34 2.58 2.81
N MET A 84 8.83 1.55 2.13
CA MET A 84 9.28 0.17 2.29
C MET A 84 10.75 0.00 1.88
N ILE A 85 11.17 0.57 0.74
CA ILE A 85 12.57 0.54 0.30
C ILE A 85 13.47 1.17 1.38
N ALA A 86 13.10 2.35 1.87
CA ALA A 86 13.85 3.06 2.90
C ALA A 86 14.00 2.22 4.18
N ILE A 87 12.93 1.59 4.67
CA ILE A 87 12.97 0.67 5.83
C ILE A 87 13.93 -0.50 5.59
N GLY A 88 13.85 -1.13 4.41
CA GLY A 88 14.75 -2.23 4.09
C GLY A 88 16.21 -1.81 4.05
N LEU A 89 16.51 -0.60 3.53
CA LEU A 89 17.86 -0.03 3.53
C LEU A 89 18.36 0.27 4.95
N VAL A 90 17.49 0.74 5.85
CA VAL A 90 17.84 0.96 7.26
C VAL A 90 18.21 -0.37 7.94
N TYR A 91 17.40 -1.41 7.77
CA TYR A 91 17.72 -2.74 8.31
C TYR A 91 19.04 -3.31 7.75
N LEU A 92 19.32 -3.07 6.46
CA LEU A 92 20.57 -3.47 5.83
C LEU A 92 21.77 -2.68 6.41
N ALA A 93 21.61 -1.39 6.65
CA ALA A 93 22.64 -0.53 7.25
C ALA A 93 23.00 -0.99 8.67
N ILE A 94 22.00 -1.25 9.52
CA ILE A 94 22.20 -1.78 10.88
C ILE A 94 22.96 -3.11 10.83
N THR A 95 22.54 -4.03 9.95
CA THR A 95 23.21 -5.34 9.80
C THR A 95 24.68 -5.18 9.38
N ARG A 96 24.98 -4.23 8.51
CA ARG A 96 26.36 -3.96 8.04
C ARG A 96 27.26 -3.34 9.10
N GLN A 97 26.71 -2.73 10.13
CA GLN A 97 27.48 -2.19 11.25
C GLN A 97 27.95 -3.29 12.22
N GLY A 98 27.57 -4.56 11.99
CA GLY A 98 27.96 -5.69 12.83
C GLY A 98 27.06 -5.91 14.05
N GLU A 99 25.98 -5.13 14.15
CA GLU A 99 25.00 -5.25 15.23
C GLU A 99 24.21 -6.55 15.13
N SER A 100 24.16 -7.31 16.22
CA SER A 100 23.35 -8.52 16.31
C SER A 100 21.89 -8.15 16.52
N MET A 101 21.10 -8.19 15.45
CA MET A 101 19.68 -7.85 15.50
C MET A 101 18.80 -9.10 15.64
N THR A 102 18.08 -9.17 16.76
CA THR A 102 17.01 -10.16 16.96
C THR A 102 15.71 -9.67 16.32
N ILE A 103 15.18 -10.43 15.36
CA ILE A 103 13.92 -10.10 14.67
C ILE A 103 12.73 -10.63 15.46
N SER A 104 11.80 -9.75 15.85
CA SER A 104 10.54 -10.18 16.48
C SER A 104 9.54 -10.72 15.44
N SER A 105 8.51 -11.45 15.90
CA SER A 105 7.43 -11.93 15.05
C SER A 105 6.67 -10.80 14.35
N HIS A 106 6.47 -9.67 15.05
CA HIS A 106 5.83 -8.47 14.51
C HIS A 106 6.65 -7.87 13.37
N GLU A 107 7.96 -7.70 13.56
CA GLU A 107 8.89 -7.23 12.51
C GLU A 107 8.90 -8.17 11.31
N SER A 108 8.93 -9.49 11.54
CA SER A 108 8.92 -10.48 10.46
C SER A 108 7.67 -10.42 9.58
N THR A 109 6.55 -9.93 10.14
CA THR A 109 5.24 -9.83 9.46
C THR A 109 5.03 -8.45 8.83
N ALA A 110 5.73 -7.43 9.33
CA ALA A 110 5.66 -6.04 8.86
C ALA A 110 5.71 -5.87 7.33
N PRO A 111 6.65 -6.48 6.55
CA PRO A 111 6.69 -6.28 5.11
C PRO A 111 5.43 -6.80 4.41
N MET A 112 4.82 -7.87 4.94
CA MET A 112 3.57 -8.41 4.38
C MET A 112 2.37 -7.53 4.68
N LEU A 113 2.29 -6.93 5.87
CA LEU A 113 1.23 -5.96 6.21
C LEU A 113 1.35 -4.71 5.33
N CYS A 114 2.57 -4.20 5.15
CA CYS A 114 2.81 -3.08 4.25
C CYS A 114 2.38 -3.42 2.82
N ALA A 115 2.86 -4.54 2.27
CA ALA A 115 2.51 -4.96 0.92
C ALA A 115 1.00 -5.16 0.77
N TYR A 116 0.36 -5.84 1.73
CA TYR A 116 -1.08 -6.08 1.71
C TYR A 116 -1.88 -4.77 1.73
N GLY A 117 -1.56 -3.82 2.61
CA GLY A 117 -2.25 -2.53 2.67
C GLY A 117 -2.15 -1.74 1.35
N LEU A 118 -0.97 -1.76 0.72
CA LEU A 118 -0.76 -1.10 -0.57
C LEU A 118 -1.50 -1.80 -1.72
N ILE A 119 -1.47 -3.14 -1.77
CA ILE A 119 -2.20 -3.92 -2.76
C ILE A 119 -3.71 -3.75 -2.56
N ALA A 120 -4.20 -3.77 -1.32
CA ALA A 120 -5.61 -3.55 -1.01
C ALA A 120 -6.06 -2.15 -1.42
N THR A 121 -5.19 -1.13 -1.32
CA THR A 121 -5.46 0.22 -1.84
C THR A 121 -5.64 0.20 -3.36
N LEU A 122 -4.77 -0.50 -4.09
CA LEU A 122 -4.90 -0.66 -5.54
C LEU A 122 -6.18 -1.42 -5.94
N VAL A 123 -6.45 -2.54 -5.27
CA VAL A 123 -7.63 -3.37 -5.53
C VAL A 123 -8.90 -2.59 -5.22
N SER A 124 -8.94 -1.86 -4.11
CA SER A 124 -10.10 -1.01 -3.78
C SER A 124 -10.24 0.15 -4.78
N ALA A 125 -9.17 0.71 -5.35
CA ALA A 125 -9.30 1.62 -6.49
C ALA A 125 -9.96 0.93 -7.70
N ALA A 126 -9.47 -0.23 -8.15
CA ALA A 126 -10.01 -0.86 -9.35
C ALA A 126 -11.42 -1.48 -9.12
N ALA A 127 -11.54 -2.41 -8.19
CA ALA A 127 -12.79 -3.11 -7.90
C ALA A 127 -13.82 -2.19 -7.25
N GLY A 128 -13.37 -1.23 -6.43
CA GLY A 128 -14.28 -0.27 -5.79
C GLY A 128 -14.98 0.62 -6.80
N PHE A 129 -14.34 0.97 -7.93
CA PHE A 129 -15.03 1.63 -9.04
C PHE A 129 -16.22 0.80 -9.55
N VAL A 130 -15.99 -0.48 -9.85
CA VAL A 130 -17.03 -1.37 -10.38
C VAL A 130 -18.17 -1.55 -9.38
N ILE A 131 -17.83 -1.83 -8.12
CA ILE A 131 -18.80 -2.06 -7.05
C ILE A 131 -19.61 -0.79 -6.76
N CYS A 132 -18.94 0.35 -6.58
CA CYS A 132 -19.63 1.60 -6.29
C CYS A 132 -20.46 2.06 -7.49
N ASN A 133 -20.02 1.83 -8.74
CA ASN A 133 -20.80 2.17 -9.92
C ASN A 133 -22.05 1.28 -10.08
N TYR A 134 -22.03 0.06 -9.54
CA TYR A 134 -23.20 -0.80 -9.50
C TYR A 134 -24.29 -0.26 -8.55
N PHE A 135 -23.91 0.22 -7.36
CA PHE A 135 -24.85 0.78 -6.38
C PHE A 135 -25.22 2.25 -6.64
N TRP A 136 -24.28 3.02 -7.17
CA TRP A 136 -24.43 4.44 -7.50
C TRP A 136 -23.98 4.65 -8.96
N PRO A 137 -24.89 4.48 -9.94
CA PRO A 137 -24.55 4.63 -11.35
C PRO A 137 -23.96 6.01 -11.66
N ASN A 138 -22.86 6.02 -12.40
CA ASN A 138 -22.13 7.24 -12.79
C ASN A 138 -21.62 8.08 -11.60
N PHE A 139 -21.52 7.53 -10.38
CA PHE A 139 -21.03 8.25 -9.19
C PHE A 139 -19.62 8.84 -9.37
N TYR A 140 -18.86 8.30 -10.31
CA TYR A 140 -17.52 8.78 -10.63
C TYR A 140 -17.54 10.10 -11.41
N PHE A 141 -18.54 10.29 -12.28
CA PHE A 141 -18.72 11.47 -13.11
C PHE A 141 -19.74 12.47 -12.54
N GLN A 142 -20.56 12.03 -11.59
CA GLN A 142 -21.58 12.83 -10.92
C GLN A 142 -21.17 13.13 -9.47
N PRO A 143 -21.67 14.20 -8.84
CA PRO A 143 -21.35 14.56 -7.46
C PRO A 143 -22.09 13.68 -6.43
N VAL A 144 -21.99 12.35 -6.57
CA VAL A 144 -22.62 11.40 -5.64
C VAL A 144 -21.71 11.16 -4.45
N GLN A 145 -21.90 11.97 -3.40
CA GLN A 145 -21.03 12.00 -2.22
C GLN A 145 -20.95 10.65 -1.49
N ALA A 146 -22.06 9.92 -1.37
CA ALA A 146 -22.11 8.63 -0.66
C ALA A 146 -21.18 7.58 -1.30
N GLY A 147 -21.21 7.44 -2.63
CA GLY A 147 -20.35 6.50 -3.36
C GLY A 147 -18.88 6.88 -3.26
N LYS A 148 -18.56 8.18 -3.40
CA LYS A 148 -17.19 8.69 -3.26
C LYS A 148 -16.63 8.45 -1.85
N ASN A 149 -17.43 8.73 -0.80
CA ASN A 149 -17.04 8.50 0.58
C ASN A 149 -16.82 7.02 0.90
N ALA A 150 -17.72 6.13 0.46
CA ALA A 150 -17.58 4.70 0.66
C ALA A 150 -16.30 4.16 -0.01
N TRP A 151 -16.03 4.62 -1.23
CA TRP A 151 -14.85 4.22 -1.99
C TRP A 151 -13.55 4.71 -1.34
N LEU A 152 -13.51 5.98 -0.89
CA LEU A 152 -12.37 6.55 -0.15
C LEU A 152 -12.16 5.87 1.21
N ALA A 153 -13.23 5.53 1.92
CA ALA A 153 -13.14 4.82 3.20
C ALA A 153 -12.47 3.45 3.05
N ALA A 154 -12.80 2.71 1.98
CA ALA A 154 -12.16 1.42 1.69
C ALA A 154 -10.64 1.55 1.46
N GLN A 155 -10.22 2.61 0.75
CA GLN A 155 -8.79 2.92 0.59
C GLN A 155 -8.15 3.36 1.90
N GLY A 156 -8.82 4.20 2.68
CA GLY A 156 -8.35 4.63 4.00
C GLY A 156 -8.09 3.45 4.94
N LEU A 157 -9.00 2.47 5.00
CA LEU A 157 -8.80 1.25 5.78
C LEU A 157 -7.61 0.43 5.28
N SER A 158 -7.40 0.36 3.97
CA SER A 158 -6.25 -0.33 3.37
C SER A 158 -4.92 0.36 3.75
N ILE A 159 -4.90 1.69 3.74
CA ILE A 159 -3.75 2.50 4.16
C ILE A 159 -3.46 2.31 5.66
N VAL A 160 -4.48 2.19 6.51
CA VAL A 160 -4.28 1.88 7.94
C VAL A 160 -3.52 0.57 8.12
N VAL A 161 -3.82 -0.47 7.34
CA VAL A 161 -3.08 -1.74 7.40
C VAL A 161 -1.60 -1.56 7.03
N TYR A 162 -1.31 -0.73 6.03
CA TYR A 162 0.07 -0.35 5.69
C TYR A 162 0.77 0.36 6.86
N VAL A 163 0.10 1.34 7.49
CA VAL A 163 0.63 2.08 8.64
C VAL A 163 0.92 1.15 9.83
N ILE A 164 0.07 0.16 10.11
CA ILE A 164 0.34 -0.84 11.16
C ILE A 164 1.64 -1.60 10.86
N GLY A 165 1.84 -2.01 9.60
CA GLY A 165 3.09 -2.63 9.16
C GLY A 165 4.31 -1.72 9.38
N LEU A 166 4.19 -0.42 9.06
CA LEU A 166 5.24 0.56 9.33
C LEU A 166 5.54 0.69 10.83
N CYS A 167 4.52 0.74 11.68
CA CYS A 167 4.70 0.83 13.13
C CYS A 167 5.48 -0.39 13.66
N TYR A 168 5.21 -1.60 13.15
CA TYR A 168 5.95 -2.81 13.53
C TYR A 168 7.42 -2.73 13.11
N ALA A 169 7.70 -2.31 11.87
CA ALA A 169 9.08 -2.13 11.40
C ALA A 169 9.83 -1.05 12.18
N PHE A 170 9.18 0.09 12.43
CA PHE A 170 9.78 1.22 13.13
C PHE A 170 10.10 0.89 14.60
N ALA A 171 9.21 0.14 15.28
CA ALA A 171 9.49 -0.37 16.62
C ALA A 171 10.73 -1.28 16.64
N GLY A 172 10.90 -2.11 15.61
CA GLY A 172 12.07 -2.93 15.39
C GLY A 172 13.36 -2.12 15.21
N ILE A 173 13.36 -1.20 14.25
CA ILE A 173 14.47 -0.28 13.97
C ILE A 173 14.87 0.49 15.23
N ARG A 174 13.90 1.07 15.95
CA ARG A 174 14.18 1.79 17.20
C ARG A 174 14.84 0.90 18.25
N ARG A 175 14.46 -0.36 18.32
CA ARG A 175 15.07 -1.33 19.25
C ARG A 175 16.51 -1.63 18.86
N ALA A 176 16.76 -1.82 17.58
CA ALA A 176 18.08 -2.15 17.03
C ALA A 176 19.04 -0.95 17.00
N ALA A 177 18.53 0.28 16.98
CA ALA A 177 19.33 1.51 16.96
C ALA A 177 19.64 2.10 18.36
N ARG A 178 19.07 1.56 19.45
CA ARG A 178 19.40 1.99 20.83
C ARG A 178 20.88 1.88 21.26
N PRO A 179 21.67 0.90 20.78
CA PRO A 179 23.08 0.79 21.15
C PRO A 179 24.03 1.70 20.33
N LEU A 180 23.52 2.44 19.34
CA LEU A 180 24.27 3.44 18.56
C LEU A 180 24.26 4.80 19.26
#